data_AF-F3FBE3-F1
#
_entry.id   AF-F3FBE3-F1
#
_cell.length_a   1.000
_cell.length_b   1.000
_cell.length_c   1.000
_cell.angle_alpha   90.00
_cell.angle_beta   90.00
_cell.angle_gamma   90.00
#
_symmetry.space_group_name_H-M   'P 1'
#
loop_
_entity.id
_entity.type
_entity.pdbx_description
1 polymer ?
#
loop_
_entity_poly.entity_id
_entity_poly.type
_entity_poly.pdbx_seq_one_letter_code
_entity_poly.pdbx_strand_id
1 'polypeptide(L)'
;MEFKQSLAQRIIIAFALMSALVAGSFAIGIISTVHLVEEKLISAGLGGDLNRLMLMDSVSDWSHRPKPDQLFYFTNGPGDFDLPKDIRHLEPGFHEVFRGPLSYHAMIEVVDGRHYALLQDQSDFEERERVLFAVVLVGFVLALALAVFLGWVLARRVMAPVVRLARQVRHRDQLLGLAPPLAPDYAADEVGELAVAFDATLGRLRQALIRERMFTSDVSHELRTPLMVLASSCELLLENPALDLRGRR
;
A
#
# COMPACT_ATOMS: atom_id res chain seq x y z
N MET A 1 19.83 6.25 -18.45
CA MET A 1 18.55 5.52 -18.44
C MET A 1 17.80 5.92 -17.19
N GLU A 2 16.79 6.79 -17.33
CA GLU A 2 15.89 7.13 -16.23
C GLU A 2 14.97 5.93 -15.99
N PHE A 3 15.16 5.23 -14.87
CA PHE A 3 14.20 4.24 -14.43
C PHE A 3 12.93 4.98 -14.02
N LYS A 4 11.85 4.85 -14.82
CA LYS A 4 10.55 5.52 -14.60
C LYS A 4 9.96 5.29 -13.21
N GLN A 5 10.36 4.23 -12.49
CA GLN A 5 10.11 4.04 -11.06
C GLN A 5 11.27 3.27 -10.42
N SER A 6 11.83 3.77 -9.32
CA SER A 6 12.85 3.03 -8.57
C SER A 6 12.21 1.86 -7.81
N LEU A 7 12.97 0.77 -7.57
CA LEU A 7 12.49 -0.37 -6.79
C LEU A 7 11.98 0.08 -5.39
N ALA A 8 12.60 1.12 -4.82
CA ALA A 8 12.15 1.75 -3.59
C ALA A 8 10.74 2.35 -3.68
N GLN A 9 10.40 3.04 -4.78
CA GLN A 9 9.05 3.58 -4.98
C GLN A 9 8.01 2.47 -5.09
N ARG A 10 8.33 1.36 -5.75
CA ARG A 10 7.42 0.21 -5.86
C ARG A 10 7.14 -0.41 -4.50
N ILE A 11 8.14 -0.53 -3.63
CA ILE A 11 7.96 -1.02 -2.25
C ILE A 11 7.03 -0.10 -1.46
N ILE A 12 7.25 1.22 -1.54
CA ILE A 12 6.40 2.20 -0.83
C ILE A 12 4.95 2.12 -1.32
N ILE A 13 4.74 2.08 -2.65
CA ILE A 13 3.41 1.98 -3.25
C ILE A 13 2.74 0.67 -2.84
N ALA A 14 3.45 -0.45 -2.86
CA ALA A 14 2.91 -1.75 -2.47
C ALA A 14 2.47 -1.75 -0.99
N PHE A 15 3.30 -1.21 -0.08
CA PHE A 15 2.93 -1.06 1.33
C PHE A 15 1.70 -0.16 1.51
N ALA A 16 1.68 0.99 0.84
CA ALA A 16 0.56 1.92 0.92
C ALA A 16 -0.75 1.30 0.41
N LEU A 17 -0.72 0.60 -0.72
CA LEU A 17 -1.89 -0.05 -1.31
C LEU A 17 -2.40 -1.21 -0.44
N MET A 18 -1.51 -2.06 0.06
CA MET A 18 -1.87 -3.17 0.94
C MET A 18 -2.47 -2.66 2.25
N SER A 19 -1.86 -1.64 2.86
CA SER A 19 -2.40 -1.03 4.07
C SER A 19 -3.73 -0.30 3.83
N ALA A 20 -3.88 0.40 2.71
CA ALA A 20 -5.16 1.00 2.34
C ALA A 20 -6.26 -0.05 2.15
N LEU A 21 -5.93 -1.18 1.52
CA LEU A 21 -6.87 -2.28 1.33
C LEU A 21 -7.30 -2.90 2.65
N VAL A 22 -6.33 -3.23 3.53
CA VAL A 22 -6.63 -3.83 4.84
C VAL A 22 -7.36 -2.84 5.74
N ALA A 23 -6.83 -1.63 5.92
CA ALA A 23 -7.48 -0.62 6.77
C ALA A 23 -8.86 -0.22 6.22
N GLY A 24 -9.00 -0.15 4.90
CA GLY A 24 -10.27 0.12 4.23
C GLY A 24 -11.29 -1.00 4.45
N SER A 25 -10.88 -2.28 4.34
CA SER A 25 -11.78 -3.41 4.62
C SER A 25 -12.23 -3.43 6.07
N PHE A 26 -11.34 -3.11 7.02
CA PHE A 26 -11.70 -2.99 8.43
C PHE A 26 -12.65 -1.81 8.67
N ALA A 27 -12.39 -0.65 8.09
CA ALA A 27 -13.26 0.52 8.21
C ALA A 27 -14.68 0.23 7.68
N ILE A 28 -14.79 -0.35 6.48
CA ILE A 28 -16.06 -0.76 5.90
C ILE A 28 -16.75 -1.79 6.80
N GLY A 29 -16.01 -2.80 7.28
CA GLY A 29 -16.56 -3.83 8.17
C GLY A 29 -17.12 -3.26 9.48
N ILE A 30 -16.43 -2.29 10.09
CA ILE A 30 -16.89 -1.62 11.30
C ILE A 30 -18.19 -0.84 11.02
N ILE A 31 -18.21 0.00 9.97
CA ILE A 31 -19.37 0.81 9.60
C ILE A 31 -20.58 -0.09 9.29
N SER A 32 -20.39 -1.12 8.46
CA SER A 32 -21.44 -2.08 8.14
C SER A 32 -21.95 -2.84 9.37
N THR A 33 -21.06 -3.20 10.30
CA THR A 33 -21.46 -3.89 11.53
C THR A 33 -22.30 -2.98 12.42
N VAL A 34 -21.91 -1.71 12.58
CA VAL A 34 -22.68 -0.74 13.37
C VAL A 34 -24.09 -0.60 12.81
N HIS A 35 -24.22 -0.41 11.49
CA HIS A 35 -25.53 -0.29 10.83
C HIS A 35 -26.39 -1.55 11.00
N LEU A 36 -25.82 -2.74 10.81
CA LEU A 36 -26.53 -4.00 11.01
C LEU A 36 -26.96 -4.24 12.46
N VAL A 37 -26.13 -3.82 13.42
CA VAL A 37 -26.43 -3.95 14.85
C VAL A 37 -27.50 -2.96 15.27
N GLU A 38 -27.44 -1.73 14.79
CA GLU A 38 -28.44 -0.68 15.02
C GLU A 38 -29.83 -1.15 14.56
N GLU A 39 -29.96 -1.52 13.28
CA GLU A 39 -31.25 -1.93 12.71
C GLU A 39 -31.85 -3.12 13.47
N LYS A 40 -31.04 -4.12 13.84
CA LYS A 40 -31.52 -5.30 14.58
C LYS A 40 -31.85 -5.01 16.04
N LEU A 41 -31.01 -4.26 16.75
CA LEU A 41 -31.23 -4.01 18.17
C LEU A 41 -32.37 -3.01 18.39
N ILE A 42 -32.45 -1.97 17.57
CA ILE A 42 -33.50 -0.95 17.71
C ILE A 42 -34.84 -1.53 17.28
N SER A 43 -34.94 -2.23 16.15
CA SER A 43 -36.20 -2.86 15.74
C SER A 43 -36.71 -3.87 16.78
N ALA A 44 -35.85 -4.76 17.29
CA ALA A 44 -36.23 -5.71 18.33
C ALA A 44 -36.60 -5.02 19.65
N GLY A 45 -35.87 -3.97 20.03
CA GLY A 45 -36.13 -3.18 21.23
C GLY A 45 -37.47 -2.44 21.15
N LEU A 46 -37.71 -1.71 20.06
CA LEU A 46 -38.95 -0.97 19.83
C LEU A 46 -40.15 -1.89 19.71
N GLY A 47 -40.04 -3.01 18.99
CA GLY A 47 -41.13 -4.00 18.92
C GLY A 47 -41.48 -4.56 20.30
N GLY A 48 -40.47 -4.90 21.11
CA GLY A 48 -40.67 -5.36 22.48
C GLY A 48 -41.30 -4.30 23.40
N ASP A 49 -40.83 -3.06 23.32
CA ASP A 49 -41.36 -1.93 24.10
C ASP A 49 -42.79 -1.58 23.67
N LEU A 50 -43.07 -1.56 22.36
CA LEU A 50 -44.39 -1.31 21.79
C LEU A 50 -45.40 -2.39 22.22
N ASN A 51 -45.05 -3.67 22.11
CA ASN A 51 -45.91 -4.76 22.55
C ASN A 51 -46.26 -4.67 24.05
N ARG A 52 -45.30 -4.25 24.91
CA ARG A 52 -45.58 -4.02 26.34
C ARG A 52 -46.57 -2.87 26.57
N LEU A 53 -46.47 -1.79 25.78
CA LEU A 53 -47.40 -0.66 25.86
C LEU A 53 -48.80 -1.03 25.33
N MET A 54 -48.87 -1.88 24.30
CA MET A 54 -50.13 -2.34 23.70
C MET A 54 -50.92 -3.29 24.61
N LEU A 55 -50.26 -4.04 25.50
CA LEU A 55 -50.92 -4.89 26.49
C LEU A 55 -51.62 -4.11 27.62
N MET A 56 -51.58 -2.77 27.61
CA MET A 56 -52.19 -1.93 28.65
C MET A 56 -53.52 -1.32 28.17
N ASP A 57 -54.62 -1.69 28.83
CA ASP A 57 -55.98 -1.27 28.45
C ASP A 57 -56.30 0.22 28.69
N SER A 58 -55.56 0.91 29.57
CA SER A 58 -55.79 2.32 29.89
C SER A 58 -54.50 3.10 30.17
N VAL A 59 -54.43 4.32 29.60
CA VAL A 59 -53.35 5.29 29.84
C VAL A 59 -53.30 5.76 31.30
N SER A 60 -54.41 5.71 32.03
CA SER A 60 -54.48 6.11 33.45
C SER A 60 -53.74 5.15 34.38
N ASP A 61 -53.58 3.89 33.97
CA ASP A 61 -53.10 2.79 34.83
C ASP A 61 -51.71 2.28 34.41
N TRP A 62 -50.96 3.13 33.70
CA TRP A 62 -49.63 2.78 33.17
C TRP A 62 -48.63 2.43 34.27
N SER A 63 -48.29 1.14 34.34
CA SER A 63 -47.16 0.64 35.13
C SER A 63 -45.82 0.90 34.43
N HIS A 64 -45.81 0.97 33.10
CA HIS A 64 -44.63 1.29 32.28
C HIS A 64 -44.97 2.47 31.37
N ARG A 65 -44.19 3.54 31.49
CA ARG A 65 -44.31 4.72 30.64
C ARG A 65 -43.29 4.64 29.50
N PRO A 66 -43.57 5.26 28.34
CA PRO A 66 -42.55 5.49 27.32
C PRO A 66 -41.32 6.12 27.96
N LYS A 67 -40.13 5.73 27.50
CA LYS A 67 -38.88 6.35 27.94
C LYS A 67 -38.88 7.85 27.55
N PRO A 68 -38.05 8.69 28.19
CA PRO A 68 -38.03 10.13 27.88
C PRO A 68 -37.73 10.46 26.42
N ASP A 69 -37.02 9.58 25.71
CA ASP A 69 -36.67 9.65 24.29
C ASP A 69 -37.70 8.97 23.37
N GLN A 70 -38.81 8.46 23.92
CA GLN A 70 -39.84 7.73 23.19
C GLN A 70 -41.17 8.49 23.16
N LEU A 71 -41.83 8.45 22.00
CA LEU A 71 -43.16 9.00 21.77
C LEU A 71 -44.10 7.88 21.35
N PHE A 72 -45.13 7.63 22.15
CA PHE A 72 -46.14 6.61 21.89
C PHE A 72 -47.42 7.24 21.35
N TYR A 73 -47.97 6.65 20.30
CA TYR A 73 -49.22 7.10 19.68
C TYR A 73 -50.11 5.92 19.34
N PHE A 74 -51.42 6.14 19.37
CA PHE A 74 -52.38 5.16 18.88
C PHE A 74 -53.63 5.83 18.28
N THR A 75 -54.36 5.08 17.46
CA THR A 75 -55.52 5.60 16.73
C THR A 75 -56.64 6.03 17.69
N ASN A 76 -57.08 7.29 17.59
CA ASN A 76 -58.06 7.91 18.49
C ASN A 76 -57.58 7.98 19.94
N GLY A 77 -56.27 8.15 20.14
CA GLY A 77 -55.69 8.38 21.46
C GLY A 77 -56.14 9.71 22.07
N PRO A 78 -56.19 9.83 23.40
CA PRO A 78 -56.54 11.09 24.04
C PRO A 78 -55.38 12.10 23.96
N GLY A 79 -55.67 13.34 23.55
CA GLY A 79 -54.71 14.44 23.57
C GLY A 79 -53.47 14.16 22.70
N ASP A 80 -52.29 14.26 23.31
CA ASP A 80 -50.99 14.12 22.63
C ASP A 80 -50.68 12.68 22.20
N PHE A 81 -51.50 11.69 22.59
CA PHE A 81 -51.36 10.29 22.18
C PHE A 81 -52.08 9.94 20.87
N ASP A 82 -52.85 10.86 20.27
CA ASP A 82 -53.51 10.57 18.99
C ASP A 82 -52.48 10.42 17.87
N LEU A 83 -52.66 9.39 17.03
CA LEU A 83 -51.76 9.08 15.93
C LEU A 83 -51.72 10.20 14.88
N PRO A 84 -50.57 10.90 14.75
CA PRO A 84 -50.46 12.02 13.83
C PRO A 84 -50.58 11.61 12.36
N LYS A 85 -51.10 12.51 11.53
CA LYS A 85 -51.43 12.23 10.11
C LYS A 85 -50.22 11.92 9.24
N ASP A 86 -49.05 12.43 9.62
CA ASP A 86 -47.77 12.24 8.93
C ASP A 86 -47.22 10.81 9.08
N ILE A 87 -47.65 10.04 10.08
CA ILE A 87 -47.20 8.64 10.27
C ILE A 87 -48.33 7.61 10.14
N ARG A 88 -49.58 8.06 10.05
CA ARG A 88 -50.77 7.18 9.92
C ARG A 88 -50.77 6.32 8.65
N HIS A 89 -50.05 6.73 7.61
CA HIS A 89 -50.01 6.05 6.32
C HIS A 89 -48.93 4.95 6.22
N LEU A 90 -48.07 4.83 7.23
CA LEU A 90 -46.99 3.86 7.24
C LEU A 90 -47.53 2.46 7.52
N GLU A 91 -46.92 1.47 6.87
CA GLU A 91 -47.27 0.06 7.03
C GLU A 91 -46.78 -0.49 8.38
N PRO A 92 -47.29 -1.65 8.84
CA PRO A 92 -46.75 -2.29 10.04
C PRO A 92 -45.30 -2.71 9.84
N GLY A 93 -44.44 -2.38 10.80
CA GLY A 93 -43.01 -2.68 10.76
C GLY A 93 -42.13 -1.56 11.32
N PHE A 94 -40.83 -1.73 11.11
CA PHE A 94 -39.81 -0.75 11.47
C PHE A 94 -39.61 0.26 10.33
N HIS A 95 -39.65 1.54 10.66
CA HIS A 95 -39.54 2.65 9.72
C HIS A 95 -38.63 3.75 10.29
N GLU A 96 -37.91 4.44 9.42
CA GLU A 96 -37.24 5.69 9.76
C GLU A 96 -38.13 6.86 9.34
N VAL A 97 -38.40 7.79 10.25
CA VAL A 97 -39.33 8.91 10.07
C VAL A 97 -38.63 10.21 10.39
N PHE A 98 -38.64 11.13 9.43
CA PHE A 98 -38.10 12.48 9.61
C PHE A 98 -39.19 13.45 10.03
N ARG A 99 -39.01 14.13 11.17
CA ARG A 99 -39.90 15.17 11.67
C ARG A 99 -39.12 16.47 11.87
N GLY A 100 -39.18 17.33 10.85
CA GLY A 100 -38.39 18.55 10.82
C GLY A 100 -36.89 18.21 10.73
N PRO A 101 -36.04 18.71 11.64
CA PRO A 101 -34.61 18.39 11.65
C PRO A 101 -34.27 17.08 12.38
N LEU A 102 -35.25 16.43 13.02
CA LEU A 102 -35.03 15.24 13.85
C LEU A 102 -35.40 13.96 13.09
N SER A 103 -34.58 12.94 13.27
CA SER A 103 -34.78 11.56 12.81
C SER A 103 -35.33 10.70 13.94
N TYR A 104 -36.37 9.91 13.64
CA TYR A 104 -37.00 9.01 14.58
C TYR A 104 -37.04 7.60 14.00
N HIS A 105 -36.67 6.62 14.81
CA HIS A 105 -37.02 5.23 14.54
C HIS A 105 -38.43 4.95 15.02
N ALA A 106 -39.31 4.53 14.11
CA ALA A 106 -40.69 4.21 14.37
C ALA A 106 -40.93 2.71 14.25
N MET A 107 -41.59 2.13 15.24
CA MET A 107 -42.20 0.81 15.13
C MET A 107 -43.71 0.96 15.08
N ILE A 108 -44.33 0.32 14.09
CA ILE A 108 -45.76 0.41 13.83
C ILE A 108 -46.38 -0.98 13.87
N GLU A 109 -47.43 -1.13 14.66
CA GLU A 109 -48.24 -2.33 14.70
C GLU A 109 -49.71 -2.00 14.52
N VAL A 110 -50.45 -2.92 13.89
CA VAL A 110 -51.89 -2.79 13.68
C VAL A 110 -52.58 -3.99 14.33
N VAL A 111 -53.41 -3.72 15.33
CA VAL A 111 -54.19 -4.72 16.07
C VAL A 111 -55.65 -4.31 16.08
N ASP A 112 -56.54 -5.20 15.66
CA ASP A 112 -57.99 -4.96 15.55
C ASP A 112 -58.35 -3.69 14.75
N GLY A 113 -57.56 -3.39 13.72
CA GLY A 113 -57.72 -2.19 12.88
C GLY A 113 -57.29 -0.88 13.54
N ARG A 114 -56.72 -0.92 14.75
CA ARG A 114 -56.08 0.23 15.40
C ARG A 114 -54.58 0.21 15.15
N HIS A 115 -54.06 1.34 14.69
CA HIS A 115 -52.63 1.55 14.52
C HIS A 115 -52.03 2.04 15.85
N TYR A 116 -50.92 1.43 16.24
CA TYR A 116 -50.06 1.80 17.35
C TYR A 116 -48.68 2.14 16.80
N ALA A 117 -48.10 3.24 17.26
CA ALA A 117 -46.78 3.69 16.84
C ALA A 117 -45.93 4.06 18.05
N LEU A 118 -44.70 3.55 18.09
CA LEU A 118 -43.69 3.96 19.05
C LEU A 118 -42.51 4.56 18.28
N LEU A 119 -42.26 5.85 18.48
CA LEU A 119 -41.14 6.58 17.91
C LEU A 119 -40.05 6.72 18.96
N GLN A 120 -38.79 6.61 18.57
CA GLN A 120 -37.63 6.87 19.41
C GLN A 120 -36.69 7.85 18.71
N ASP A 121 -36.25 8.88 19.43
CA ASP A 121 -35.33 9.91 18.94
C ASP A 121 -33.95 9.28 18.63
N GLN A 122 -33.43 9.51 17.42
CA GLN A 122 -32.15 8.98 16.98
C GLN A 122 -30.98 9.96 17.19
N SER A 123 -31.22 11.20 17.64
CA SER A 123 -30.22 12.27 17.70
C SER A 123 -28.96 11.89 18.48
N ASP A 124 -29.13 11.29 19.67
CA ASP A 124 -28.03 10.81 20.51
C ASP A 124 -27.23 9.68 19.85
N PHE A 125 -27.89 8.86 19.04
CA PHE A 125 -27.26 7.77 18.31
C PHE A 125 -26.45 8.30 17.13
N GLU A 126 -27.00 9.23 16.35
CA GLU A 126 -26.30 9.89 15.25
C GLU A 126 -25.02 10.60 15.73
N GLU A 127 -25.06 11.26 16.90
CA GLU A 127 -23.86 11.88 17.45
C GLU A 127 -22.76 10.87 17.74
N ARG A 128 -23.12 9.72 18.32
CA ARG A 128 -22.17 8.63 18.61
C ARG A 128 -21.64 8.00 17.33
N GLU A 129 -22.49 7.82 16.32
CA GLU A 129 -22.08 7.29 15.02
C GLU A 129 -21.12 8.26 14.32
N ARG A 130 -21.38 9.57 14.36
CA ARG A 130 -20.47 10.61 13.84
C ARG A 130 -19.10 10.54 14.52
N VAL A 131 -19.06 10.39 15.85
CA VAL A 131 -17.81 10.24 16.60
C VAL A 131 -17.08 8.95 16.19
N LEU A 132 -17.81 7.83 16.07
CA LEU A 132 -17.26 6.55 15.66
C LEU A 132 -16.68 6.63 14.24
N PHE A 133 -17.40 7.23 13.30
CA PHE A 133 -16.93 7.47 11.94
C PHE A 133 -15.68 8.34 11.91
N ALA A 134 -15.65 9.42 12.71
CA ALA A 134 -14.46 10.27 12.83
C ALA A 134 -13.26 9.48 13.38
N VAL A 135 -13.44 8.64 14.40
CA VAL A 135 -12.39 7.79 14.96
C VAL A 135 -11.89 6.76 13.93
N VAL A 136 -12.79 6.11 13.19
CA VAL A 136 -12.44 5.16 12.12
C VAL A 136 -11.67 5.87 11.00
N LEU A 137 -12.11 7.05 10.58
CA LEU A 137 -11.45 7.84 9.54
C LEU A 137 -10.04 8.28 9.97
N VAL A 138 -9.92 8.82 11.18
CA VAL A 138 -8.61 9.21 11.75
C VAL A 138 -7.70 8.00 11.86
N GLY A 139 -8.21 6.86 12.35
CA GLY A 139 -7.49 5.60 12.42
C GLY A 139 -7.01 5.12 11.05
N PHE A 140 -7.86 5.20 10.03
CA PHE A 140 -7.51 4.86 8.64
C PHE A 140 -6.39 5.75 8.09
N VAL A 141 -6.49 7.08 8.27
CA VAL A 141 -5.47 8.04 7.82
C VAL A 141 -4.15 7.81 8.54
N LEU A 142 -4.17 7.58 9.86
CA LEU A 142 -2.97 7.28 10.64
C LEU A 142 -2.33 5.97 10.21
N ALA A 143 -3.11 4.92 9.96
CA ALA A 143 -2.62 3.64 9.46
C ALA A 143 -1.94 3.80 8.09
N LEU A 144 -2.53 4.60 7.20
CA LEU A 144 -1.95 4.88 5.89
C LEU A 144 -0.65 5.68 6.00
N ALA A 145 -0.64 6.74 6.81
CA ALA A 145 0.55 7.54 7.06
C ALA A 145 1.70 6.68 7.64
N LEU A 146 1.39 5.82 8.60
CA LEU A 146 2.34 4.89 9.20
C LEU A 146 2.86 3.87 8.17
N ALA A 147 2.00 3.34 7.30
CA ALA A 147 2.39 2.42 6.23
C ALA A 147 3.34 3.07 5.22
N VAL A 148 3.06 4.30 4.79
CA VAL A 148 3.96 5.05 3.90
C VAL A 148 5.31 5.30 4.58
N PHE A 149 5.29 5.71 5.85
CA PHE A 149 6.51 5.94 6.62
C PHE A 149 7.36 4.68 6.76
N LEU A 150 6.76 3.56 7.19
CA LEU A 150 7.42 2.26 7.32
C LEU A 150 7.94 1.76 5.97
N GLY A 151 7.12 1.86 4.92
CA GLY A 151 7.50 1.49 3.56
C GLY A 151 8.72 2.28 3.07
N TRP A 152 8.79 3.57 3.41
CA TRP A 152 9.93 4.43 3.06
C TRP A 152 11.20 4.07 3.84
N VAL A 153 11.10 3.83 5.15
CA VAL A 153 12.23 3.39 5.97
C VAL A 153 12.78 2.05 5.47
N LEU A 154 11.89 1.09 5.22
CA LEU A 154 12.25 -0.25 4.76
C LEU A 154 12.86 -0.20 3.36
N ALA A 155 12.26 0.53 2.42
CA ALA A 155 12.79 0.71 1.08
C ALA A 155 14.20 1.31 1.10
N ARG A 156 14.46 2.31 1.95
CA ARG A 156 15.80 2.90 2.10
C ARG A 156 16.80 1.89 2.66
N ARG A 157 16.40 1.14 3.70
CA ARG A 157 17.30 0.18 4.37
C ARG A 157 17.67 -1.00 3.48
N VAL A 158 16.70 -1.56 2.76
CA VAL A 158 16.90 -2.72 1.86
C VAL A 158 17.64 -2.31 0.59
N MET A 159 17.37 -1.13 0.02
CA MET A 159 18.04 -0.68 -1.21
C MET A 159 19.43 -0.09 -0.99
N ALA A 160 19.76 0.35 0.23
CA ALA A 160 21.08 0.91 0.54
C ALA A 160 22.26 0.00 0.13
N PRO A 161 22.34 -1.28 0.55
CA PRO A 161 23.46 -2.15 0.17
C PRO A 161 23.50 -2.41 -1.34
N VAL A 162 22.35 -2.61 -2.00
CA VAL A 162 22.28 -2.81 -3.46
C VAL A 162 22.80 -1.59 -4.23
N VAL A 163 22.41 -0.37 -3.82
CA VAL A 163 22.89 0.87 -4.44
C VAL A 163 24.38 1.09 -4.19
N ARG A 164 24.89 0.72 -3.01
CA ARG A 164 26.33 0.74 -2.72
C ARG A 164 27.09 -0.23 -3.62
N LEU A 165 26.62 -1.46 -3.75
CA LEU A 165 27.25 -2.49 -4.59
C LEU A 165 27.27 -2.06 -6.05
N ALA A 166 26.13 -1.60 -6.57
CA ALA A 166 26.04 -1.09 -7.93
C ALA A 166 26.98 0.11 -8.17
N ARG A 167 27.18 0.98 -7.17
CA ARG A 167 28.12 2.10 -7.25
C ARG A 167 29.57 1.62 -7.27
N GLN A 168 29.94 0.67 -6.41
CA GLN A 168 31.27 0.07 -6.39
C GLN A 168 31.56 -0.64 -7.72
N VAL A 169 30.63 -1.46 -8.23
CA VAL A 169 30.73 -2.15 -9.52
C VAL A 169 30.95 -1.19 -10.70
N ARG A 170 30.33 -0.01 -10.65
CA ARG A 170 30.51 1.02 -11.68
C ARG A 170 31.84 1.78 -11.59
N HIS A 171 32.57 1.70 -10.49
CA HIS A 171 33.85 2.40 -10.37
C HIS A 171 34.91 1.72 -11.24
N ARG A 172 35.50 2.50 -12.16
CA ARG A 172 36.53 2.04 -13.10
C ARG A 172 37.73 1.40 -12.41
N ASP A 173 38.03 1.82 -11.19
CA ASP A 173 39.15 1.33 -10.40
C ASP A 173 39.04 -0.16 -10.12
N GLN A 174 37.84 -0.75 -10.19
CA GLN A 174 37.67 -2.21 -10.06
C GLN A 174 38.27 -3.03 -11.19
N LEU A 175 38.60 -2.41 -12.33
CA LEU A 175 39.30 -3.06 -13.43
C LEU A 175 40.83 -3.05 -13.24
N LEU A 176 41.34 -2.32 -12.24
CA LEU A 176 42.75 -2.36 -11.88
C LEU A 176 43.08 -3.69 -11.19
N GLY A 177 44.27 -4.22 -11.45
CA GLY A 177 44.70 -5.52 -10.94
C GLY A 177 44.77 -5.64 -9.42
N LEU A 178 44.77 -4.50 -8.70
CA LEU A 178 44.88 -4.41 -7.24
C LEU A 178 43.58 -4.04 -6.53
N ALA A 179 42.44 -4.01 -7.25
CA ALA A 179 41.20 -3.60 -6.62
C ALA A 179 40.73 -4.63 -5.57
N PRO A 180 40.38 -4.19 -4.34
CA PRO A 180 39.93 -5.08 -3.29
C PRO A 180 38.62 -5.80 -3.69
N PRO A 181 38.40 -7.03 -3.18
CA PRO A 181 37.16 -7.77 -3.41
C PRO A 181 35.97 -7.03 -2.79
N LEU A 182 34.81 -7.14 -3.44
CA LEU A 182 33.54 -6.54 -3.02
C LEU A 182 32.89 -7.32 -1.88
N ALA A 183 32.91 -8.65 -1.94
CA ALA A 183 32.14 -9.52 -1.06
C ALA A 183 32.35 -9.29 0.46
N PRO A 184 33.56 -8.99 0.97
CA PRO A 184 33.76 -8.77 2.41
C PRO A 184 32.99 -7.59 3.02
N ASP A 185 32.56 -6.62 2.20
CA ASP A 185 31.81 -5.44 2.66
C ASP A 185 30.30 -5.71 2.84
N TYR A 186 29.82 -6.92 2.48
CA TYR A 186 28.40 -7.28 2.46
C TYR A 186 28.10 -8.46 3.40
N ALA A 187 26.86 -8.50 3.89
CA ALA A 187 26.39 -9.61 4.72
C ALA A 187 26.23 -10.90 3.91
N ALA A 188 26.17 -12.05 4.57
CA ALA A 188 25.92 -13.35 3.95
C ALA A 188 24.44 -13.55 3.59
N ASP A 189 23.88 -12.61 2.83
CA ASP A 189 22.51 -12.60 2.31
C ASP A 189 22.52 -12.58 0.76
N GLU A 190 21.36 -12.37 0.14
CA GLU A 190 21.23 -12.32 -1.32
C GLU A 190 22.10 -11.21 -1.96
N VAL A 191 22.39 -10.12 -1.23
CA VAL A 191 23.26 -9.06 -1.71
C VAL A 191 24.73 -9.47 -1.62
N GLY A 192 25.12 -10.18 -0.57
CA GLY A 192 26.46 -10.78 -0.46
C GLY A 192 26.74 -11.83 -1.55
N GLU A 193 25.77 -12.70 -1.83
CA GLU A 193 25.90 -13.68 -2.92
C GLU A 193 26.10 -12.98 -4.27
N LEU A 194 25.37 -11.90 -4.51
CA LEU A 194 25.55 -11.07 -5.70
C LEU A 194 26.95 -10.43 -5.75
N ALA A 195 27.48 -9.96 -4.62
CA ALA A 195 28.84 -9.42 -4.54
C ALA A 195 29.91 -10.47 -4.87
N VAL A 196 29.75 -11.71 -4.38
CA VAL A 196 30.64 -12.84 -4.72
C VAL A 196 30.61 -13.14 -6.22
N ALA A 197 29.43 -13.14 -6.84
CA ALA A 197 29.28 -13.35 -8.28
C ALA A 197 29.97 -12.24 -9.10
N PHE A 198 29.86 -10.98 -8.65
CA PHE A 198 30.59 -9.86 -9.27
C PHE A 198 32.11 -10.00 -9.13
N ASP A 199 32.62 -10.39 -7.97
CA ASP A 199 34.05 -10.63 -7.78
C ASP A 199 34.58 -11.74 -8.70
N ALA A 200 33.83 -12.83 -8.86
CA ALA A 200 34.20 -13.92 -9.75
C ALA A 200 34.27 -13.48 -11.22
N THR A 201 33.30 -12.68 -11.68
CA THR A 201 33.26 -12.17 -13.06
C THR A 201 34.35 -11.12 -13.31
N LEU A 202 34.57 -10.19 -12.38
CA LEU A 202 35.67 -9.23 -12.42
C LEU A 202 37.03 -9.93 -12.43
N GLY A 203 37.20 -10.98 -11.64
CA GLY A 203 38.42 -11.79 -11.63
C GLY A 203 38.73 -12.41 -12.99
N ARG A 204 37.72 -13.02 -13.65
CA ARG A 204 37.87 -13.57 -15.01
C ARG A 204 38.21 -12.49 -16.04
N LEU A 205 37.58 -11.33 -15.95
CA LEU A 205 37.85 -10.20 -16.84
C LEU A 205 39.28 -9.67 -16.67
N ARG A 206 39.75 -9.51 -15.43
CA ARG A 206 41.14 -9.12 -15.13
C ARG A 206 42.13 -10.12 -15.72
N GLN A 207 41.91 -11.42 -15.55
CA GLN A 207 42.76 -12.46 -16.13
C GLN A 207 42.79 -12.41 -17.66
N ALA A 208 41.66 -12.16 -18.32
CA ALA A 208 41.60 -12.00 -19.77
C ALA A 208 42.41 -10.78 -20.23
N LEU A 209 42.24 -9.63 -19.57
CA LEU A 209 42.99 -8.40 -19.89
C LEU A 209 44.50 -8.55 -19.67
N ILE A 210 44.92 -9.28 -18.62
CA ILE A 210 46.33 -9.57 -18.37
C ILE A 210 46.91 -10.44 -19.50
N ARG A 211 46.19 -11.49 -19.91
CA ARG A 211 46.61 -12.34 -21.05
C ARG A 211 46.72 -11.55 -22.36
N GLU A 212 45.76 -10.68 -22.63
CA GLU A 212 45.77 -9.82 -23.82
C GLU A 212 46.97 -8.87 -23.83
N ARG A 213 47.29 -8.25 -22.69
CA ARG A 213 48.47 -7.38 -22.56
C ARG A 213 49.79 -8.12 -22.74
N MET A 214 49.90 -9.33 -22.16
CA MET A 214 51.11 -10.15 -22.34
C MET A 214 51.25 -10.58 -23.81
N PHE A 215 50.17 -11.08 -24.42
CA PHE A 215 50.19 -11.46 -25.84
C PHE A 215 50.56 -10.29 -26.77
N THR A 216 49.97 -9.12 -26.58
CA THR A 216 50.29 -7.93 -27.40
C THR A 216 51.73 -7.45 -27.19
N SER A 217 52.24 -7.54 -25.97
CA SER A 217 53.65 -7.28 -25.68
C SER A 217 54.55 -8.27 -26.42
N ASP A 218 54.30 -9.55 -26.28
CA ASP A 218 55.10 -10.62 -26.87
C ASP A 218 55.10 -10.54 -28.40
N VAL A 219 53.93 -10.37 -29.03
CA VAL A 219 53.81 -10.17 -30.48
C VAL A 219 54.57 -8.93 -30.95
N SER A 220 54.51 -7.83 -30.19
CA SER A 220 55.26 -6.61 -30.54
C SER A 220 56.77 -6.82 -30.48
N HIS A 221 57.24 -7.63 -29.53
CA HIS A 221 58.65 -8.00 -29.42
C HIS A 221 59.09 -8.94 -30.54
N GLU A 222 58.31 -9.98 -30.82
CA GLU A 222 58.60 -10.97 -31.86
C GLU A 222 58.53 -10.39 -33.28
N LEU A 223 57.73 -9.34 -33.54
CA LEU A 223 57.68 -8.66 -34.83
C LEU A 223 58.78 -7.59 -35.01
N ARG A 224 59.26 -6.97 -33.92
CA ARG A 224 60.30 -5.94 -33.99
C ARG A 224 61.63 -6.51 -34.51
N THR A 225 62.01 -7.70 -34.04
CA THR A 225 63.25 -8.38 -34.43
C THR A 225 63.34 -8.67 -35.94
N PRO A 226 62.36 -9.36 -36.58
CA PRO A 226 62.41 -9.62 -38.02
C PRO A 226 62.28 -8.33 -38.85
N LEU A 227 61.50 -7.34 -38.41
CA LEU A 227 61.45 -6.04 -39.09
C LEU A 227 62.79 -5.31 -39.06
N MET A 228 63.52 -5.38 -37.94
CA MET A 228 64.86 -4.80 -37.83
C MET A 228 65.87 -5.52 -38.74
N VAL A 229 65.77 -6.85 -38.86
CA VAL A 229 66.59 -7.64 -39.80
C VAL A 229 66.29 -7.27 -41.26
N LEU A 230 65.01 -7.13 -41.63
CA LEU A 230 64.60 -6.70 -42.96
C LEU A 230 65.09 -5.28 -43.28
N ALA A 231 64.93 -4.35 -42.33
CA ALA A 231 65.42 -2.98 -42.46
C ALA A 231 66.95 -2.95 -42.66
N SER A 232 67.71 -3.66 -41.83
CA SER A 232 69.17 -3.77 -41.95
C SER A 232 69.60 -4.39 -43.27
N SER A 233 68.88 -5.42 -43.75
CA SER A 233 69.15 -6.04 -45.05
C SER A 233 68.90 -5.07 -46.21
N CYS A 234 67.84 -4.26 -46.15
CA CYS A 234 67.58 -3.20 -47.13
C CYS A 234 68.63 -2.09 -47.08
N GLU A 235 69.12 -1.73 -45.90
CA GLU A 235 70.17 -0.71 -45.71
C GLU A 235 71.51 -1.18 -46.29
N LEU A 236 71.91 -2.44 -46.03
CA LEU A 236 73.09 -3.06 -46.65
C LEU A 236 72.99 -3.15 -48.18
N LEU A 237 71.78 -3.40 -48.72
CA LEU A 237 71.54 -3.34 -50.16
C LEU A 237 71.67 -1.92 -50.73
N LEU A 238 71.33 -0.88 -49.96
CA LEU A 238 71.47 0.51 -50.41
C LEU A 238 72.93 1.01 -50.32
N GLU A 239 73.71 0.52 -49.35
CA GLU A 239 75.11 0.92 -49.15
C GLU A 239 76.12 0.15 -50.02
N ASN A 240 75.71 -0.96 -50.66
CA ASN A 240 76.61 -1.77 -51.47
C ASN A 240 76.96 -1.08 -52.82
N PRO A 241 78.20 -0.61 -53.03
CA PRO A 241 78.60 0.15 -54.23
C PRO A 241 78.69 -0.70 -55.50
N ALA A 242 78.61 -2.03 -55.39
CA ALA A 242 78.64 -2.96 -56.51
C ALA A 242 77.26 -3.17 -57.17
N LEU A 243 76.20 -2.57 -56.64
CA LEU A 243 74.87 -2.57 -57.25
C LEU A 243 74.73 -1.56 -58.41
N ASP A 244 75.84 -1.21 -59.04
CA ASP A 244 75.82 -0.48 -60.29
C ASP A 244 75.47 -1.42 -61.46
N LEU A 245 74.47 -0.99 -62.23
CA LEU A 245 74.12 -1.39 -63.60
C LEU A 245 73.25 -2.61 -63.95
N ARG A 246 72.73 -3.45 -63.03
CA ARG A 246 71.71 -4.47 -63.42
C ARG A 246 70.45 -4.58 -62.55
N GLY A 247 70.35 -3.87 -61.43
CA GLY A 247 69.26 -4.02 -60.45
C GLY A 247 68.22 -2.90 -60.36
N ARG A 248 68.24 -1.86 -61.22
CA ARG A 248 67.24 -0.77 -61.22
C ARG A 248 66.20 -0.93 -62.35
N ARG A 249 65.45 -2.03 -62.34
CA ARG A 249 64.17 -2.15 -63.05
C ARG A 249 63.12 -2.73 -62.13
#